data_AF-A0A6J2URN4-F1
#
_entry.id   AF-A0A6J2URN4-F1
#
_cell.length_a   1.000
_cell.length_b   1.000
_cell.length_c   1.000
_cell.angle_alpha   90.00
_cell.angle_beta   90.00
_cell.angle_gamma   90.00
#
_symmetry.space_group_name_H-M   'P 1'
#
loop_
_entity.id
_entity.type
_entity.pdbx_description
1 polymer ?
#
loop_
_entity_poly.entity_id
_entity_poly.type
_entity_poly.pdbx_seq_one_letter_code
_entity_poly.pdbx_strand_id
1 'polypeptide(L)'
;MYSNGDMFWSRVGLLLAVLGFMCVLPVWTVHPSGGLCVSLETLREKLSSSLRRRYMKQNFPINYTVKVRYEEVFRLHNISRLQQEEGVLTSDLQDLWLMVNQEVVKKVLRVLPERHPTRHRYLTELEKLFRMFQQNYDAEVKKDTDEERELPVRIQNIWDRLSDRDYKGWRSVTPKSLLDNCYRTMHCLFQQQCFRDQEGEYDYCSILHWRKGKREIYHSTTQQPTTQTLPTQEPQPT
;
A
#
# COMPACT_ATOMS: atom_id res chain seq x y z
N MET A 1 62.19 -21.14 25.04
CA MET A 1 60.80 -21.60 25.18
C MET A 1 59.93 -20.39 25.51
N TYR A 2 59.51 -19.62 24.50
CA TYR A 2 58.48 -18.58 24.66
C TYR A 2 57.13 -19.27 24.46
N SER A 3 56.50 -19.67 25.56
CA SER A 3 55.37 -20.59 25.54
C SER A 3 54.08 -19.85 25.89
N ASN A 4 53.27 -19.62 24.85
CA ASN A 4 51.80 -19.65 24.83
C ASN A 4 50.96 -18.73 25.75
N GLY A 5 51.54 -18.04 26.73
CA GLY A 5 50.79 -17.19 27.68
C GLY A 5 50.33 -15.86 27.11
N ASP A 6 51.21 -15.17 26.37
CA ASP A 6 50.97 -13.79 25.92
C ASP A 6 49.94 -13.69 24.79
N MET A 7 49.83 -14.76 23.97
CA MET A 7 48.87 -14.82 22.87
C MET A 7 47.43 -15.05 23.36
N PHE A 8 47.24 -15.60 24.56
CA PHE A 8 45.92 -15.87 25.13
C PHE A 8 45.29 -14.59 25.69
N TRP A 9 46.05 -13.81 26.46
CA TRP A 9 45.59 -12.54 27.02
C TRP A 9 45.28 -11.49 25.94
N SER A 10 46.07 -11.46 24.86
CA SER A 10 45.84 -10.54 23.74
C SER A 10 44.54 -10.87 22.98
N ARG A 11 44.22 -12.16 22.80
CA ARG A 11 42.96 -12.61 22.17
C ARG A 11 41.73 -12.37 23.05
N VAL A 12 41.85 -12.54 24.37
CA VAL A 12 40.78 -12.25 25.32
C VAL A 12 40.49 -10.74 25.40
N GLY A 13 41.53 -9.91 25.43
CA GLY A 13 41.38 -8.45 25.39
C GLY A 13 40.71 -7.95 24.10
N LEU A 14 41.06 -8.55 22.95
CA LEU A 14 40.48 -8.20 21.66
C LEU A 14 39.02 -8.66 21.53
N LEU A 15 38.68 -9.84 22.06
CA LEU A 15 37.29 -10.32 22.13
C LEU A 15 36.42 -9.45 23.05
N LEU A 16 36.95 -9.03 24.21
CA LEU A 16 36.25 -8.12 25.13
C LEU A 16 36.08 -6.72 24.53
N ALA A 17 37.06 -6.23 23.76
CA ALA A 17 36.95 -4.95 23.05
C ALA A 17 35.92 -5.00 21.90
N VAL A 18 35.84 -6.11 21.16
CA VAL A 18 34.83 -6.32 20.10
C VAL A 18 33.42 -6.51 20.68
N LEU A 19 33.27 -7.26 21.78
CA LEU A 19 32.00 -7.37 22.51
C LEU A 19 31.58 -6.04 23.11
N GLY A 20 32.52 -5.26 23.64
CA GLY A 20 32.29 -3.89 24.09
C GLY A 20 31.80 -2.99 22.96
N PHE A 21 32.48 -2.99 21.81
CA PHE A 21 32.13 -2.19 20.64
C PHE A 21 30.76 -2.54 20.03
N MET A 22 30.38 -3.83 20.03
CA MET A 22 29.04 -4.28 19.61
C MET A 22 27.91 -3.82 20.57
N CYS A 23 28.22 -3.55 21.84
CA CYS A 23 27.26 -2.99 22.80
C CYS A 23 27.18 -1.46 22.78
N VAL A 24 28.15 -0.77 22.17
CA VAL A 24 28.12 0.70 21.95
C VAL A 24 27.62 1.07 20.56
N LEU A 25 27.36 0.10 19.68
CA LEU A 25 26.53 0.37 18.52
C LEU A 25 25.17 0.81 19.07
N PRO A 26 24.72 2.04 18.78
CA PRO A 26 23.35 2.40 19.09
C PRO A 26 22.49 1.34 18.40
N VAL A 27 21.85 0.48 19.18
CA VAL A 27 20.68 -0.21 18.69
C VAL A 27 19.74 0.94 18.39
N TRP A 28 19.69 1.35 17.13
CA TRP A 28 18.63 2.19 16.63
C TRP A 28 17.39 1.31 16.72
N THR A 29 16.84 1.17 17.92
CA THR A 29 15.46 0.77 18.07
C THR A 29 14.68 1.94 17.50
N VAL A 30 14.44 1.91 16.20
CA VAL A 30 13.42 2.75 15.57
C VAL A 30 12.09 2.27 16.17
N HIS A 31 11.73 2.85 17.29
CA HIS A 31 10.37 2.93 17.80
C HIS A 31 10.22 4.37 18.25
N PRO A 32 9.49 5.17 17.47
CA PRO A 32 8.06 5.26 17.72
C PRO A 32 7.24 5.44 16.43
N SER A 33 6.81 4.34 15.81
CA SER A 33 5.67 4.34 14.87
C SER A 33 4.32 4.25 15.60
N GLY A 34 4.33 4.45 16.93
CA GLY A 34 3.22 4.13 17.81
C GLY A 34 1.97 4.95 17.50
N GLY A 35 2.10 6.26 17.28
CA GLY A 35 0.95 7.14 17.02
C GLY A 35 0.31 6.83 15.67
N LEU A 36 1.12 6.76 14.62
CA LEU A 36 0.68 6.43 13.27
C LEU A 36 -0.01 5.07 13.23
N CYS A 37 0.68 4.01 13.66
CA CYS A 37 0.15 2.66 13.54
C CYS A 37 -1.06 2.44 14.45
N VAL A 38 -1.12 3.01 15.66
CA VAL A 38 -2.33 2.95 16.50
C VAL A 38 -3.53 3.65 15.86
N SER A 39 -3.32 4.82 15.26
CA SER A 39 -4.41 5.53 14.58
C SER A 39 -4.87 4.80 13.30
N LEU A 40 -3.93 4.20 12.56
CA LEU A 40 -4.23 3.39 11.38
C LEU A 40 -4.95 2.09 11.76
N GLU A 41 -4.57 1.48 12.88
CA GLU A 41 -5.20 0.30 13.45
C GLU A 41 -6.65 0.61 13.86
N THR A 42 -6.88 1.74 14.52
CA THR A 42 -8.24 2.21 14.84
C THR A 42 -9.08 2.43 13.57
N LEU A 43 -8.47 3.00 12.52
CA LEU A 43 -9.12 3.17 11.22
C LEU A 43 -9.45 1.80 10.58
N ARG A 44 -8.54 0.83 10.67
CA ARG A 44 -8.72 -0.53 10.18
C ARG A 44 -9.92 -1.22 10.82
N GLU A 45 -10.06 -1.15 12.14
CA GLU A 45 -11.21 -1.72 12.84
C GLU A 45 -12.54 -1.12 12.35
N LYS A 46 -12.59 0.20 12.14
CA LYS A 46 -13.76 0.87 11.56
C LYS A 46 -13.98 0.51 10.08
N LEU A 47 -12.95 0.14 9.36
CA LEU A 47 -13.01 -0.38 7.99
C LEU A 47 -13.19 -1.91 7.95
N SER A 48 -13.58 -2.56 9.05
CA SER A 48 -13.90 -4.00 9.04
C SER A 48 -14.99 -4.35 8.02
N SER A 49 -14.95 -5.60 7.53
CA SER A 49 -15.89 -6.10 6.50
C SER A 49 -17.36 -5.99 6.94
N SER A 50 -17.63 -6.25 8.21
CA SER A 50 -18.98 -6.17 8.80
C SER A 50 -19.52 -4.74 8.79
N LEU A 51 -18.73 -3.75 9.22
CA LEU A 51 -19.13 -2.34 9.25
C LEU A 51 -19.31 -1.78 7.84
N ARG A 52 -18.37 -2.05 6.92
CA ARG A 52 -18.51 -1.66 5.51
C ARG A 52 -19.79 -2.24 4.89
N ARG A 53 -20.07 -3.53 5.13
CA ARG A 53 -21.30 -4.17 4.60
C ARG A 53 -22.55 -3.54 5.19
N ARG A 54 -22.60 -3.34 6.51
CA ARG A 54 -23.76 -2.79 7.20
C ARG A 54 -24.05 -1.36 6.75
N TYR A 55 -23.06 -0.49 6.90
CA TYR A 55 -23.26 0.94 6.71
C TYR A 55 -23.19 1.40 5.26
N MET A 56 -22.44 0.71 4.39
CA MET A 56 -22.21 1.15 3.00
C MET A 56 -22.94 0.31 1.94
N LYS A 57 -23.63 -0.76 2.33
CA LYS A 57 -24.46 -1.57 1.43
C LYS A 57 -25.87 -1.77 1.95
N GLN A 58 -26.05 -2.25 3.18
CA GLN A 58 -27.39 -2.57 3.70
C GLN A 58 -28.23 -1.32 3.99
N ASN A 59 -27.59 -0.23 4.42
CA ASN A 59 -28.28 1.04 4.67
C ASN A 59 -28.54 1.88 3.40
N PHE A 60 -28.14 1.40 2.23
CA PHE A 60 -28.33 2.13 0.97
C PHE A 60 -29.36 1.41 0.09
N PRO A 61 -30.08 2.15 -0.79
CA PRO A 61 -30.93 1.52 -1.78
C PRO A 61 -30.18 0.53 -2.68
N ILE A 62 -30.91 -0.45 -3.21
CA ILE A 62 -30.36 -1.42 -4.16
C ILE A 62 -29.83 -0.66 -5.39
N ASN A 63 -28.60 -0.99 -5.83
CA ASN A 63 -27.90 -0.34 -6.94
C ASN A 63 -27.65 1.17 -6.76
N TYR A 64 -27.70 1.68 -5.53
CA TYR A 64 -27.33 3.06 -5.25
C TYR A 64 -25.85 3.30 -5.59
N THR A 65 -25.58 4.40 -6.29
CA THR A 65 -24.23 4.83 -6.65
C THR A 65 -24.04 6.31 -6.32
N VAL A 66 -22.80 6.67 -6.01
CA VAL A 66 -22.36 8.04 -5.82
C VAL A 66 -21.48 8.46 -6.99
N LYS A 67 -21.57 9.74 -7.37
CA LYS A 67 -20.69 10.33 -8.38
C LYS A 67 -19.38 10.75 -7.72
N VAL A 68 -18.29 10.19 -8.21
CA VAL A 68 -16.92 10.48 -7.80
C VAL A 68 -16.07 10.81 -9.02
N ARG A 69 -14.93 11.46 -8.84
CA ARG A 69 -13.95 11.68 -9.91
C ARG A 69 -13.29 10.35 -10.27
N TYR A 70 -12.79 10.25 -11.49
CA TYR A 70 -12.08 9.06 -11.96
C TYR A 70 -10.94 8.65 -11.03
N GLU A 71 -10.13 9.62 -10.61
CA GLU A 71 -8.96 9.39 -9.74
C GLU A 71 -9.33 9.06 -8.29
N GLU A 72 -10.57 9.33 -7.86
CA GLU A 72 -11.05 8.94 -6.52
C GLU A 72 -11.36 7.44 -6.43
N VAL A 73 -11.35 6.73 -7.56
CA VAL A 73 -11.45 5.27 -7.60
C VAL A 73 -10.06 4.67 -7.49
N PHE A 74 -9.43 4.84 -6.33
CA PHE A 74 -8.05 4.41 -6.08
C PHE A 74 -7.99 2.92 -5.66
N ARG A 75 -7.50 2.06 -6.56
CA ARG A 75 -7.44 0.59 -6.38
C ARG A 75 -6.00 0.13 -6.27
N LEU A 76 -5.81 -1.13 -5.85
CA LEU A 76 -4.50 -1.79 -5.84
C LEU A 76 -3.79 -1.70 -7.21
N HIS A 77 -4.54 -1.82 -8.32
CA HIS A 77 -3.96 -1.68 -9.66
C HIS A 77 -3.31 -0.30 -9.89
N ASN A 78 -3.90 0.77 -9.35
CA ASN A 78 -3.34 2.11 -9.43
C ASN A 78 -2.00 2.16 -8.71
N ILE A 79 -1.91 1.60 -7.49
CA ILE A 79 -0.67 1.47 -6.72
C ILE A 79 0.39 0.74 -7.55
N SER A 80 0.09 -0.47 -8.04
CA SER A 80 1.06 -1.27 -8.80
C SER A 80 1.58 -0.61 -10.07
N ARG A 81 0.78 0.27 -10.68
CA ARG A 81 1.18 1.03 -11.87
C ARG A 81 2.06 2.20 -11.48
N LEU A 82 1.68 2.97 -10.46
CA LEU A 82 2.44 4.13 -10.02
C LEU A 82 3.78 3.74 -9.40
N GLN A 83 3.86 2.59 -8.72
CA GLN A 83 5.12 2.04 -8.22
C GLN A 83 6.13 1.67 -9.34
N GLN A 84 5.68 1.54 -10.58
CA GLN A 84 6.56 1.28 -11.73
C GLN A 84 7.06 2.58 -12.39
N GLU A 85 6.48 3.72 -12.02
CA GLU A 85 6.92 5.03 -12.51
C GLU A 85 8.21 5.43 -11.77
N GLU A 86 9.15 6.00 -12.51
CA GLU A 86 10.42 6.45 -11.96
C GLU A 86 10.22 7.57 -10.93
N GLY A 87 10.94 7.49 -9.81
CA GLY A 87 10.92 8.51 -8.75
C GLY A 87 9.70 8.49 -7.83
N VAL A 88 8.73 7.58 -8.04
CA VAL A 88 7.58 7.40 -7.13
C VAL A 88 8.00 6.66 -5.87
N LEU A 89 7.81 7.30 -4.72
CA LEU A 89 8.06 6.77 -3.39
C LEU A 89 6.79 6.20 -2.79
N THR A 90 6.95 5.33 -1.79
CA THR A 90 5.81 4.81 -1.02
C THR A 90 5.04 5.92 -0.31
N SER A 91 5.73 6.94 0.20
CA SER A 91 5.11 8.12 0.83
C SER A 91 4.20 8.89 -0.13
N ASP A 92 4.58 9.06 -1.41
CA ASP A 92 3.70 9.71 -2.41
C ASP A 92 2.36 8.97 -2.57
N LEU A 93 2.41 7.64 -2.52
CA LEU A 93 1.23 6.79 -2.66
C LEU A 93 0.39 6.77 -1.39
N GLN A 94 1.02 6.85 -0.22
CA GLN A 94 0.36 7.00 1.08
C GLN A 94 -0.35 8.37 1.16
N ASP A 95 0.31 9.43 0.72
CA ASP A 95 -0.27 10.78 0.61
C ASP A 95 -1.47 10.80 -0.33
N LEU A 96 -1.32 10.21 -1.52
CA LEU A 96 -2.42 10.10 -2.48
C LEU A 96 -3.59 9.28 -1.92
N TRP A 97 -3.30 8.17 -1.24
CA TRP A 97 -4.31 7.35 -0.58
C TRP A 97 -5.08 8.14 0.48
N LEU A 98 -4.37 8.87 1.34
CA LEU A 98 -4.98 9.65 2.41
C LEU A 98 -5.92 10.71 1.85
N MET A 99 -5.43 11.50 0.89
CA MET A 99 -6.21 12.56 0.26
C MET A 99 -7.46 12.01 -0.44
N VAL A 100 -7.30 10.98 -1.28
CA VAL A 100 -8.43 10.38 -2.01
C VAL A 100 -9.50 9.87 -1.05
N ASN A 101 -9.12 9.15 0.00
CA ASN A 101 -10.10 8.51 0.89
C ASN A 101 -10.78 9.51 1.81
N GLN A 102 -10.10 10.58 2.23
CA GLN A 102 -10.74 11.69 2.93
C GLN A 102 -11.82 12.36 2.07
N GLU A 103 -11.51 12.68 0.81
CA GLU A 103 -12.47 13.31 -0.10
C GLU A 103 -13.64 12.38 -0.43
N VAL A 104 -13.38 11.09 -0.61
CA VAL A 104 -14.43 10.06 -0.77
C VAL A 104 -15.37 10.06 0.42
N VAL A 105 -14.86 10.03 1.66
CA VAL A 105 -15.71 10.04 2.87
C VAL A 105 -16.55 11.31 2.94
N LYS A 106 -15.95 12.48 2.67
CA LYS A 106 -16.67 13.76 2.62
C LYS A 106 -17.75 13.78 1.55
N LYS A 107 -17.50 13.23 0.36
CA LYS A 107 -18.49 13.14 -0.73
C LYS A 107 -19.66 12.25 -0.37
N VAL A 108 -19.39 11.07 0.21
CA VAL A 108 -20.48 10.20 0.66
C VAL A 108 -21.28 10.87 1.78
N LEU A 109 -20.62 11.56 2.72
CA LEU A 109 -21.31 12.36 3.74
C LEU A 109 -22.25 13.39 3.10
N ARG A 110 -21.78 14.17 2.11
CA ARG A 110 -22.56 15.23 1.46
C ARG A 110 -23.85 14.75 0.76
N VAL A 111 -23.86 13.52 0.24
CA VAL A 111 -25.05 12.96 -0.44
C VAL A 111 -26.04 12.30 0.51
N LEU A 112 -25.66 12.07 1.77
CA LEU A 112 -26.52 11.46 2.77
C LEU A 112 -27.37 12.51 3.50
N PRO A 113 -28.69 12.27 3.67
CA PRO A 113 -29.54 13.10 4.52
C PRO A 113 -28.99 13.20 5.95
N GLU A 114 -29.28 14.31 6.62
CA GLU A 114 -28.78 14.58 7.97
C GLU A 114 -29.14 13.48 8.98
N ARG A 115 -30.37 12.98 8.92
CA ARG A 115 -30.88 11.93 9.80
C ARG A 115 -30.44 10.50 9.39
N HIS A 116 -29.69 10.35 8.31
CA HIS A 116 -29.32 9.03 7.81
C HIS A 116 -28.40 8.29 8.80
N PRO A 117 -28.68 7.01 9.16
CA PRO A 117 -27.92 6.27 10.17
C PRO A 117 -26.42 6.15 9.85
N THR A 118 -26.08 5.91 8.59
CA THR A 118 -24.68 5.83 8.16
C THR A 118 -23.92 7.15 8.34
N ARG A 119 -24.61 8.30 8.26
CA ARG A 119 -23.96 9.61 8.39
C ARG A 119 -23.41 9.77 9.81
N HIS A 120 -24.29 9.75 10.80
CA HIS A 120 -23.93 10.07 12.19
C HIS A 120 -23.29 8.89 12.95
N ARG A 121 -23.61 7.64 12.64
CA ARG A 121 -23.06 6.47 13.38
C ARG A 121 -21.75 5.94 12.82
N TYR A 122 -21.39 6.31 11.60
CA TYR A 122 -20.26 5.69 10.91
C TYR A 122 -19.36 6.68 10.19
N LEU A 123 -19.87 7.40 9.18
CA LEU A 123 -19.01 8.22 8.34
C LEU A 123 -18.45 9.46 9.05
N THR A 124 -19.19 10.08 9.98
CA THR A 124 -18.67 11.18 10.80
C THR A 124 -17.49 10.72 11.67
N GLU A 125 -17.58 9.52 12.26
CA GLU A 125 -16.47 8.96 13.04
C GLU A 125 -15.30 8.57 12.15
N LEU A 126 -15.57 7.98 10.97
CA LEU A 126 -14.54 7.64 10.01
C LEU A 126 -13.79 8.90 9.53
N GLU A 127 -14.49 10.00 9.27
CA GLU A 127 -13.89 11.29 8.92
C GLU A 127 -12.98 11.83 10.04
N LYS A 128 -13.39 11.71 11.31
CA LYS A 128 -12.55 12.06 12.46
C LYS A 128 -11.29 11.21 12.52
N LEU A 129 -11.41 9.90 12.33
CA LEU A 129 -10.25 8.99 12.35
C LEU A 129 -9.26 9.28 11.24
N PHE A 130 -9.73 9.63 10.03
CA PHE A 130 -8.84 10.08 8.97
C PHE A 130 -8.09 11.37 9.32
N ARG A 131 -8.73 12.32 10.03
CA ARG A 131 -8.04 13.54 10.50
C ARG A 131 -6.99 13.22 11.56
N MET A 132 -7.31 12.35 12.51
CA MET A 132 -6.35 11.90 13.53
C MET A 132 -5.17 11.17 12.90
N PHE A 133 -5.44 10.26 11.96
CA PHE A 133 -4.39 9.57 11.21
C PHE A 133 -3.52 10.56 10.44
N GLN A 134 -4.11 11.54 9.76
CA GLN A 134 -3.34 12.57 9.04
C GLN A 134 -2.38 13.34 9.95
N GLN A 135 -2.84 13.75 11.14
CA GLN A 135 -1.99 14.44 12.11
C GLN A 135 -0.76 13.61 12.51
N ASN A 136 -0.96 12.31 12.75
CA ASN A 136 0.15 11.40 13.08
C ASN A 136 1.05 11.12 11.87
N TYR A 137 0.46 10.99 10.68
CA TYR A 137 1.19 10.79 9.43
C TYR A 137 2.08 11.99 9.10
N ASP A 138 1.56 13.20 9.21
CA ASP A 138 2.34 14.41 8.97
C ASP A 138 3.46 14.56 10.01
N ALA A 139 3.21 14.18 11.28
CA ALA A 139 4.21 14.25 12.35
C ALA A 139 5.34 13.21 12.23
N GLU A 140 5.04 12.00 11.76
CA GLU A 140 6.00 10.88 11.71
C GLU A 140 6.64 10.67 10.33
N VAL A 141 5.95 11.00 9.24
CA VAL A 141 6.41 10.73 7.86
C VAL A 141 6.84 12.01 7.15
N LYS A 142 6.09 13.12 7.31
CA LYS A 142 6.42 14.37 6.59
C LYS A 142 7.46 15.23 7.28
N LYS A 143 7.61 15.11 8.61
CA LYS A 143 8.56 15.93 9.38
C LYS A 143 10.00 15.86 8.87
N ASP A 144 10.40 14.71 8.31
CA ASP A 144 11.77 14.46 7.84
C ASP A 144 11.88 14.43 6.29
N THR A 145 10.79 14.70 5.57
CA THR A 145 10.83 14.79 4.10
C THR A 145 11.05 16.24 3.71
N ASP A 146 12.17 16.56 3.07
CA ASP A 146 12.45 17.89 2.54
C ASP A 146 11.23 18.40 1.76
N GLU A 147 10.61 19.50 2.22
CA GLU A 147 9.46 20.16 1.59
C GLU A 147 9.72 20.56 0.11
N GLU A 148 10.97 20.46 -0.33
CA GLU A 148 11.47 20.84 -1.64
C GLU A 148 11.49 19.69 -2.67
N ARG A 149 11.10 18.47 -2.31
CA ARG A 149 11.08 17.36 -3.28
C ARG A 149 9.99 17.58 -4.34
N GLU A 150 10.39 17.71 -5.60
CA GLU A 150 9.47 17.71 -6.72
C GLU A 150 8.69 16.38 -6.81
N LEU A 151 7.37 16.48 -6.85
CA LEU A 151 6.51 15.31 -7.02
C LEU A 151 6.68 14.73 -8.44
N PRO A 152 6.73 13.40 -8.59
CA PRO A 152 6.74 12.77 -9.90
C PRO A 152 5.57 13.25 -10.74
N VAL A 153 5.83 13.56 -12.02
CA VAL A 153 4.85 14.14 -12.96
C VAL A 153 3.52 13.38 -12.95
N ARG A 154 3.56 12.05 -12.84
CA ARG A 154 2.36 11.22 -12.80
C ARG A 154 1.52 11.45 -11.54
N ILE A 155 2.16 11.60 -10.38
CA ILE A 155 1.51 11.93 -9.11
C ILE A 155 0.94 13.34 -9.18
N GLN A 156 1.74 14.34 -9.57
CA GLN A 156 1.29 15.73 -9.71
C GLN A 156 0.04 15.86 -10.59
N ASN A 157 0.05 15.20 -11.75
CA ASN A 157 -1.10 15.16 -12.66
C ASN A 157 -2.37 14.59 -12.01
N ILE A 158 -2.25 13.62 -11.10
CA ILE A 158 -3.40 13.07 -10.35
C ILE A 158 -3.89 14.11 -9.34
N TRP A 159 -2.98 14.77 -8.62
CA TRP A 159 -3.30 15.84 -7.67
C TRP A 159 -4.04 17.00 -8.34
N ASP A 160 -3.59 17.41 -9.52
CA ASP A 160 -4.23 18.48 -10.29
C ASP A 160 -5.66 18.10 -10.66
N ARG A 161 -5.88 16.86 -11.14
CA ARG A 161 -7.24 16.36 -11.46
C ARG A 161 -8.12 16.19 -10.23
N LEU A 162 -7.56 15.91 -9.06
CA LEU A 162 -8.30 15.83 -7.80
C LEU A 162 -8.65 17.20 -7.22
N SER A 163 -7.87 18.23 -7.57
CA SER A 163 -8.07 19.62 -7.13
C SER A 163 -8.92 20.45 -8.09
N ASP A 164 -8.90 20.12 -9.39
CA ASP A 164 -9.59 20.86 -10.46
C ASP A 164 -11.11 20.86 -10.27
N ARG A 165 -11.74 22.02 -10.02
CA ARG A 165 -13.19 22.13 -9.82
C ARG A 165 -13.99 21.82 -11.08
N ASP A 166 -13.41 22.02 -12.26
CA ASP A 166 -14.05 21.87 -13.56
C ASP A 166 -13.78 20.49 -14.18
N TYR A 167 -13.13 19.59 -13.45
CA TYR A 167 -12.81 18.24 -13.92
C TYR A 167 -14.07 17.45 -14.31
N LYS A 168 -14.13 17.01 -15.57
CA LYS A 168 -15.32 16.33 -16.15
C LYS A 168 -15.27 14.80 -16.08
N GLY A 169 -14.18 14.22 -15.57
CA GLY A 169 -14.01 12.77 -15.50
C GLY A 169 -14.78 12.13 -14.34
N TRP A 170 -16.07 11.85 -14.52
CA TRP A 170 -16.92 11.28 -13.46
C TRP A 170 -17.08 9.76 -13.59
N ARG A 171 -17.22 9.08 -12.44
CA ARG A 171 -17.57 7.66 -12.31
C ARG A 171 -18.73 7.50 -11.33
N SER A 172 -19.66 6.60 -11.66
CA SER A 172 -20.69 6.13 -10.73
C SER A 172 -20.19 4.89 -10.02
N VAL A 173 -20.10 4.94 -8.69
CA VAL A 173 -19.49 3.87 -7.88
C VAL A 173 -20.35 3.60 -6.65
N THR A 174 -20.42 2.33 -6.22
CA THR A 174 -21.15 2.00 -4.98
C THR A 174 -20.37 2.48 -3.75
N PRO A 175 -21.03 3.03 -2.71
CA PRO A 175 -20.35 3.47 -1.49
C PRO A 175 -19.49 2.38 -0.85
N LYS A 176 -19.99 1.13 -0.82
CA LYS A 176 -19.24 -0.01 -0.29
C LYS A 176 -17.92 -0.22 -1.05
N SER A 177 -17.95 -0.17 -2.38
CA SER A 177 -16.73 -0.42 -3.17
C SER A 177 -15.66 0.65 -2.97
N LEU A 178 -16.03 1.88 -2.63
CA LEU A 178 -15.08 2.93 -2.26
C LEU A 178 -14.34 2.57 -0.96
N LEU A 179 -15.06 2.17 0.10
CA LEU A 179 -14.40 1.74 1.34
C LEU A 179 -13.71 0.37 1.22
N ASP A 180 -14.17 -0.51 0.34
CA ASP A 180 -13.46 -1.75 0.03
C ASP A 180 -12.09 -1.47 -0.60
N ASN A 181 -12.03 -0.50 -1.52
CA ASN A 181 -10.78 -0.06 -2.10
C ASN A 181 -9.90 0.57 -1.01
N CYS A 182 -10.44 1.52 -0.23
CA CYS A 182 -9.75 2.16 0.89
C CYS A 182 -9.04 1.16 1.80
N TYR A 183 -9.78 0.15 2.27
CA TYR A 183 -9.26 -0.89 3.17
C TYR A 183 -8.13 -1.70 2.52
N ARG A 184 -8.33 -2.16 1.28
CA ARG A 184 -7.33 -2.98 0.58
C ARG A 184 -6.04 -2.21 0.29
N THR A 185 -6.17 -0.99 -0.19
CA THR A 185 -5.02 -0.13 -0.51
C THR A 185 -4.28 0.30 0.74
N MET A 186 -4.98 0.52 1.86
CA MET A 186 -4.38 0.80 3.16
C MET A 186 -3.47 -0.35 3.60
N HIS A 187 -4.00 -1.58 3.59
CA HIS A 187 -3.19 -2.76 3.92
C HIS A 187 -1.96 -2.88 3.02
N CYS A 188 -2.12 -2.65 1.72
CA CYS A 188 -0.97 -2.69 0.81
C CYS A 188 0.08 -1.60 1.13
N LEU A 189 -0.32 -0.35 1.30
CA LEU A 189 0.61 0.77 1.46
C LEU A 189 1.29 0.84 2.83
N PHE A 190 0.67 0.28 3.87
CA PHE A 190 1.18 0.33 5.25
C PHE A 190 1.59 -1.04 5.78
N GLN A 191 1.63 -2.08 4.93
CA GLN A 191 1.94 -3.46 5.33
C GLN A 191 3.23 -3.55 6.16
N GLN A 192 4.31 -2.99 5.63
CA GLN A 192 5.64 -3.08 6.24
C GLN A 192 5.80 -2.18 7.47
N GLN A 193 5.02 -1.11 7.56
CA GLN A 193 5.13 -0.10 8.61
C GLN A 193 4.27 -0.45 9.84
N CYS A 194 3.05 -0.96 9.62
CA CYS A 194 2.05 -1.12 10.69
C CYS A 194 1.40 -2.51 10.79
N PHE A 195 1.54 -3.39 9.78
CA PHE A 195 0.82 -4.67 9.73
C PHE A 195 1.73 -5.91 9.63
N ARG A 196 3.01 -5.76 9.98
CA ARG A 196 4.05 -6.78 9.76
C ARG A 196 3.84 -8.09 10.55
N ASP A 197 3.22 -8.01 11.72
CA ASP A 197 3.07 -9.15 12.65
C ASP A 197 1.69 -9.81 12.60
N GLN A 198 0.88 -9.51 11.60
CA GLN A 198 -0.48 -10.04 11.50
C GLN A 198 -0.49 -11.36 10.72
N GLU A 199 -0.20 -12.47 11.43
CA GLU A 199 -0.32 -13.83 10.90
C GLU A 199 -1.73 -14.09 10.36
N GLY A 200 -1.83 -14.41 9.06
CA GLY A 200 -3.10 -14.76 8.40
C GLY A 200 -3.82 -13.59 7.70
N GLU A 201 -3.28 -12.37 7.73
CA GLU A 201 -3.84 -11.25 6.96
C GLU A 201 -3.47 -11.37 5.47
N TYR A 202 -4.47 -11.26 4.58
CA TYR A 202 -4.28 -11.37 3.13
C TYR A 202 -3.27 -10.33 2.64
N ASP A 203 -2.19 -10.77 1.98
CA ASP A 203 -1.24 -9.87 1.33
C ASP A 203 -1.89 -9.21 0.09
N TYR A 204 -2.45 -8.03 0.30
CA TYR A 204 -3.13 -7.26 -0.73
C TYR A 204 -2.17 -6.72 -1.79
N CYS A 205 -0.87 -6.55 -1.51
CA CYS A 205 0.10 -6.08 -2.48
C CYS A 205 0.56 -7.20 -3.44
N SER A 206 0.81 -8.43 -2.95
CA SER A 206 1.33 -9.52 -3.79
C SER A 206 0.35 -10.07 -4.83
N ILE A 207 -0.97 -9.94 -4.60
CA ILE A 207 -2.01 -10.44 -5.53
C ILE A 207 -1.92 -9.79 -6.93
N LEU A 208 -1.23 -8.65 -7.07
CA LEU A 208 -0.96 -8.05 -8.38
C LEU A 208 0.30 -8.60 -9.07
N HIS A 209 1.32 -9.01 -8.31
CA HIS A 209 2.49 -9.69 -8.87
C HIS A 209 2.11 -11.03 -9.48
N TRP A 210 1.16 -11.77 -8.89
CA TRP A 210 0.63 -13.02 -9.44
C TRP A 210 0.00 -12.87 -10.84
N ARG A 211 -0.73 -11.76 -11.08
CA ARG A 211 -1.33 -11.50 -12.41
C ARG A 211 -0.29 -11.06 -13.46
N LYS A 212 0.83 -10.49 -13.02
CA LYS A 212 1.95 -10.10 -13.91
C LYS A 212 2.72 -11.34 -14.37
N GLY A 213 3.03 -12.27 -13.45
CA GLY A 213 3.67 -13.55 -13.78
C GLY A 213 2.87 -14.38 -14.78
N LYS A 214 1.53 -14.41 -14.70
CA LYS A 214 0.70 -15.11 -15.70
C LYS A 214 0.74 -14.47 -17.10
N ARG A 215 0.94 -13.16 -17.23
CA ARG A 215 1.05 -12.50 -18.55
C ARG A 215 2.42 -12.71 -19.19
N GLU A 216 3.48 -12.68 -18.39
CA GLU A 216 4.85 -12.99 -18.85
C GLU A 216 4.96 -14.45 -19.31
N ILE A 217 4.35 -15.39 -18.60
CA ILE A 217 4.28 -16.81 -19.01
C ILE A 217 3.53 -16.99 -20.35
N TYR A 218 2.45 -16.23 -20.58
CA TYR A 218 1.70 -16.30 -21.84
C TYR A 218 2.49 -15.72 -23.04
N HIS A 219 3.30 -14.67 -22.83
CA HIS A 219 4.15 -14.11 -23.88
C HIS A 219 5.38 -14.97 -24.19
N SER A 220 5.96 -15.65 -23.19
CA SER A 220 7.09 -16.57 -23.40
C SER A 220 6.69 -17.91 -24.04
N THR A 221 5.39 -18.28 -23.98
CA THR A 221 4.89 -19.54 -24.58
C THR A 221 4.53 -19.39 -26.07
N THR A 222 4.57 -18.17 -26.61
CA THR A 222 4.28 -17.90 -28.04
C THR A 222 5.56 -17.57 -28.81
N GLN A 223 6.57 -18.43 -28.70
CA GLN A 223 7.63 -18.56 -29.71
C GLN A 223 7.79 -20.06 -30.00
N GLN A 224 7.37 -20.46 -31.21
CA GLN A 224 7.37 -21.84 -31.70
C GLN A 224 8.79 -22.44 -31.72
N PRO A 225 8.95 -23.76 -31.43
CA PRO A 225 10.16 -24.47 -31.79
C PRO A 225 10.11 -24.84 -33.29
N THR A 226 11.13 -24.42 -34.01
CA THR A 226 11.51 -24.89 -35.35
C THR A 226 11.69 -26.40 -35.38
N THR A 227 10.97 -27.07 -36.28
CA THR A 227 11.10 -28.50 -36.59
C THR A 227 12.46 -28.76 -37.24
N GLN A 228 13.32 -29.56 -36.59
CA GLN A 228 14.53 -30.12 -37.20
C GLN A 228 14.23 -31.52 -37.74
N THR A 229 14.48 -31.69 -39.02
CA THR A 229 14.36 -32.93 -39.80
C THR A 229 15.56 -33.85 -39.52
N LEU A 230 15.31 -35.13 -39.24
CA LEU A 230 16.33 -36.18 -39.10
C LEU A 230 16.39 -37.02 -40.40
N PRO A 231 17.56 -37.39 -40.94
CA PRO A 231 17.65 -38.13 -42.19
C PRO A 231 17.49 -39.64 -41.97
N THR A 232 16.70 -40.30 -42.82
CA THR A 232 16.59 -41.76 -42.90
C THR A 232 17.35 -42.26 -44.12
N GLN A 233 18.31 -43.16 -43.89
CA GLN A 233 19.10 -43.85 -44.91
C GLN A 233 18.25 -44.86 -45.69
N GLU A 234 18.49 -44.91 -46.99
CA GLU A 234 17.92 -45.84 -47.96
C GLU A 234 18.76 -47.13 -48.04
N PRO A 235 18.18 -48.34 -48.11
CA PRO A 235 18.92 -49.56 -48.35
C PRO A 235 18.99 -49.89 -49.86
N GLN A 236 20.18 -50.26 -50.34
CA GLN A 236 20.40 -50.80 -51.69
C GLN A 236 20.27 -52.33 -51.75
N PRO A 237 20.05 -52.91 -52.95
CA PRO A 237 19.20 -54.08 -53.14
C PRO A 237 19.97 -55.40 -53.32
N THR A 238 19.26 -56.51 -53.09
CA THR A 238 19.38 -57.78 -53.81
C THR A 238 18.02 -58.45 -53.87
#